data_AF-A0A7S1UQ98-F1
#
_entry.id   AF-A0A7S1UQ98-F1
#
_cell.length_a   1.000
_cell.length_b   1.000
_cell.length_c   1.000
_cell.angle_alpha   90.00
_cell.angle_beta   90.00
_cell.angle_gamma   90.00
#
_symmetry.space_group_name_H-M   'P 1'
#
loop_
_entity.id
_entity.type
_entity.pdbx_description
1 polymer ?
#
loop_
_entity_poly.entity_id
_entity_poly.type
_entity_poly.pdbx_seq_one_letter_code
_entity_poly.pdbx_strand_id
1 'polypeptide(L)'
;NTPSPTPPEPTPTFPSPTPDPTPNPTPPAGSPTGGGGASPGCGTSGTTGHRYESIWSSSRSRDYYLSMPSNYDPNRSYPIVFGFHGRNYNGRDMRNYLRLEQTSYADDYIFVYPNGEDRNWDCYNFYSETGWQTGQRSNNI
;
A
#
# COMPACT_ATOMS: atom_id res chain seq x y z
N ASN A 1 37.29 37.94 -28.55
CA ASN A 1 37.08 36.76 -27.70
C ASN A 1 35.60 36.57 -27.45
N THR A 2 34.92 35.89 -28.37
CA THR A 2 33.52 35.45 -28.23
C THR A 2 33.55 33.95 -27.96
N PRO A 3 32.86 33.42 -26.93
CA PRO A 3 32.86 31.99 -26.66
C PRO A 3 32.15 31.24 -27.78
N SER A 4 32.77 30.14 -28.22
CA SER A 4 32.21 29.21 -29.20
C SER A 4 30.95 28.53 -28.62
N PRO A 5 29.86 28.37 -29.38
CA PRO A 5 28.68 27.67 -28.90
C PRO A 5 29.01 26.18 -28.66
N THR A 6 28.55 25.67 -27.52
CA THR A 6 28.63 24.24 -27.19
C THR A 6 27.75 23.45 -28.17
N PRO A 7 28.23 22.32 -28.72
CA PRO A 7 27.41 21.45 -29.56
C PRO A 7 26.17 20.96 -28.78
N PRO A 8 25.02 20.76 -29.45
CA PRO A 8 23.86 20.14 -28.81
C PRO A 8 24.22 18.72 -28.34
N GLU A 9 23.85 18.40 -27.11
CA GLU A 9 23.98 17.05 -26.55
C GLU A 9 23.14 16.06 -27.38
N PRO A 10 23.66 14.87 -27.72
CA PRO A 10 22.88 13.87 -28.45
C PRO A 10 21.65 13.48 -27.64
N THR A 11 20.47 13.53 -28.26
CA THR A 11 19.23 13.08 -27.63
C THR A 11 19.33 11.59 -27.30
N PRO A 12 19.11 11.17 -26.04
CA PRO A 12 19.10 9.75 -25.71
C PRO A 12 18.01 9.06 -26.52
N THR A 13 18.42 8.15 -27.40
CA THR A 13 17.48 7.31 -28.15
C THR A 13 17.11 6.14 -27.26
N PHE A 14 15.95 6.22 -26.61
CA PHE A 14 15.40 5.07 -25.92
C PHE A 14 14.89 4.05 -26.96
N PRO A 15 15.17 2.75 -26.81
CA PRO A 15 14.54 1.74 -27.64
C PRO A 15 13.03 1.85 -27.51
N SER A 16 12.32 1.70 -28.62
CA SER A 16 10.86 1.65 -28.66
C SER A 16 10.37 0.57 -27.67
N PRO A 17 9.34 0.84 -26.84
CA PRO A 17 8.80 -0.19 -25.97
C PRO A 17 8.34 -1.36 -26.84
N THR A 18 8.86 -2.55 -26.55
CA THR A 18 8.35 -3.81 -27.09
C THR A 18 6.83 -3.82 -26.83
N PRO A 19 5.98 -4.26 -27.79
CA PRO A 19 4.57 -4.46 -27.51
C PRO A 19 4.43 -5.32 -26.25
N ASP A 20 3.61 -4.83 -25.31
CA ASP A 20 3.32 -5.49 -24.04
C ASP A 20 2.90 -6.94 -24.35
N PRO A 21 3.46 -7.97 -23.68
CA PRO A 21 2.91 -9.31 -23.78
C PRO A 21 1.40 -9.26 -23.61
N THR A 22 0.68 -9.90 -24.54
CA THR A 22 -0.77 -10.07 -24.47
C THR A 22 -1.16 -10.45 -23.04
N PRO A 23 -2.14 -9.77 -22.41
CA PRO A 23 -2.54 -10.12 -21.05
C PRO A 23 -2.88 -11.61 -21.02
N ASN A 24 -2.12 -12.35 -20.23
CA ASN A 24 -2.38 -13.74 -19.94
C ASN A 24 -3.85 -13.84 -19.47
N PRO A 25 -4.63 -14.86 -19.89
CA PRO A 25 -6.01 -14.99 -19.45
C PRO A 25 -6.08 -14.86 -17.94
N THR A 26 -6.98 -13.97 -17.50
CA THR A 26 -7.36 -13.76 -16.11
C THR A 26 -7.40 -15.12 -15.41
N PRO A 27 -6.59 -15.35 -14.36
CA PRO A 27 -6.80 -16.51 -13.51
C PRO A 27 -8.28 -16.50 -13.12
N PRO A 28 -9.01 -17.61 -13.22
CA PRO A 28 -10.34 -17.65 -12.64
C PRO A 28 -10.24 -17.11 -11.21
N ALA A 29 -11.20 -16.31 -10.79
CA ALA A 29 -11.39 -15.96 -9.39
C ALA A 29 -11.68 -17.26 -8.63
N GLY A 30 -10.64 -18.06 -8.41
CA GLY A 30 -10.65 -19.16 -7.49
C GLY A 30 -10.70 -18.50 -6.13
N SER A 31 -11.88 -18.55 -5.51
CA SER A 31 -11.96 -18.50 -4.05
C SER A 31 -10.82 -19.37 -3.53
N PRO A 32 -9.91 -18.86 -2.69
CA PRO A 32 -8.95 -19.72 -2.05
C PRO A 32 -9.76 -20.67 -1.18
N THR A 33 -10.01 -21.88 -1.67
CA THR A 33 -10.45 -23.04 -0.87
C THR A 33 -9.27 -23.49 -0.01
N GLY A 34 -8.63 -22.54 0.69
CA GLY A 34 -7.66 -22.82 1.72
C GLY A 34 -8.47 -23.16 2.97
N GLY A 35 -8.41 -24.43 3.38
CA GLY A 35 -9.04 -24.95 4.60
C GLY A 35 -8.45 -24.39 5.90
N GLY A 36 -8.31 -23.07 5.99
CA GLY A 36 -8.20 -22.35 7.26
C GLY A 36 -9.61 -22.02 7.71
N GLY A 37 -9.91 -22.27 8.99
CA GLY A 37 -11.20 -21.88 9.56
C GLY A 37 -11.50 -20.40 9.30
N ALA A 38 -12.80 -20.08 9.20
CA ALA A 38 -13.27 -18.71 9.02
C ALA A 38 -12.60 -17.78 10.05
N SER A 39 -12.11 -16.62 9.60
CA SER A 39 -11.55 -15.64 10.52
C SER A 39 -12.64 -15.15 11.47
N PRO A 40 -12.32 -14.62 12.65
CA PRO A 40 -13.32 -14.04 13.55
C PRO A 40 -14.18 -12.92 12.91
N GLY A 41 -13.74 -12.35 11.79
CA GLY A 41 -14.50 -11.36 11.02
C GLY A 41 -15.56 -11.95 10.07
N CYS A 42 -15.47 -13.24 9.73
CA CYS A 42 -16.49 -13.88 8.90
C CYS A 42 -17.85 -13.89 9.62
N GLY A 43 -18.93 -13.69 8.86
CA GLY A 43 -20.29 -13.56 9.39
C GLY A 43 -20.58 -12.21 10.04
N THR A 44 -19.60 -11.29 10.12
CA THR A 44 -19.77 -9.97 10.73
C THR A 44 -20.05 -8.93 9.66
N SER A 45 -21.16 -8.21 9.79
CA SER A 45 -21.47 -7.04 8.97
C SER A 45 -20.40 -5.96 9.15
N GLY A 46 -19.99 -5.34 8.05
CA GLY A 46 -18.98 -4.28 8.06
C GLY A 46 -19.46 -3.05 7.31
N THR A 47 -18.89 -1.90 7.69
CA THR A 47 -19.07 -0.65 6.93
C THR A 47 -18.26 -0.73 5.63
N THR A 48 -18.90 -0.43 4.50
CA THR A 48 -18.24 -0.40 3.19
C THR A 48 -17.50 0.91 2.93
N GLY A 49 -16.66 0.94 1.89
CA GLY A 49 -15.95 2.15 1.47
C GLY A 49 -14.68 2.44 2.28
N HIS A 50 -14.17 3.66 2.11
CA HIS A 50 -12.86 4.08 2.62
C HIS A 50 -12.94 4.84 3.94
N ARG A 51 -12.11 4.47 4.91
CA ARG A 51 -12.09 5.15 6.22
C ARG A 51 -10.79 4.89 6.98
N TYR A 52 -10.53 5.72 7.98
CA TYR A 52 -9.52 5.40 8.99
C TYR A 52 -10.13 4.49 10.06
N GLU A 53 -9.34 3.55 10.51
CA GLU A 53 -9.64 2.65 11.63
C GLU A 53 -8.41 2.50 12.51
N SER A 54 -8.61 2.00 13.73
CA SER A 54 -7.55 1.80 14.70
C SER A 54 -7.59 0.39 15.29
N ILE A 55 -6.42 -0.16 15.58
CA ILE A 55 -6.28 -1.41 16.35
C ILE A 55 -5.31 -1.20 17.51
N TRP A 56 -5.54 -1.94 18.60
CA TRP A 56 -4.56 -2.02 19.67
C TRP A 56 -3.48 -3.05 19.32
N SER A 57 -2.22 -2.62 19.17
CA SER A 57 -1.09 -3.50 18.85
C SER A 57 0.23 -2.97 19.40
N SER A 58 1.01 -3.87 20.00
CA SER A 58 2.27 -3.55 20.70
C SER A 58 2.10 -2.41 21.71
N SER A 59 1.10 -2.58 22.59
CA SER A 59 0.75 -1.68 23.69
C SER A 59 0.49 -0.22 23.28
N ARG A 60 -0.04 0.00 22.07
CA ARG A 60 -0.49 1.32 21.61
C ARG A 60 -1.58 1.20 20.54
N SER A 61 -2.28 2.30 20.27
CA SER A 61 -3.18 2.42 19.12
C SER A 61 -2.37 2.53 17.82
N ARG A 62 -2.76 1.79 16.79
CA ARG A 62 -2.20 1.86 15.44
C ARG A 62 -3.31 2.17 14.46
N ASP A 63 -3.14 3.22 13.69
CA ASP A 63 -4.14 3.66 12.72
C ASP A 63 -3.81 3.12 11.33
N TYR A 64 -4.84 2.89 10.53
CA TYR A 64 -4.72 2.46 9.15
C TYR A 64 -5.86 3.00 8.32
N TYR A 65 -5.60 3.21 7.03
CA TYR A 65 -6.64 3.51 6.06
C TYR A 65 -7.13 2.21 5.45
N LEU A 66 -8.44 1.96 5.54
CA LEU A 66 -9.09 0.74 5.13
C LEU A 66 -9.93 1.00 3.88
N SER A 67 -9.85 0.11 2.90
CA SER A 67 -10.78 0.03 1.78
C SER A 67 -11.58 -1.25 1.87
N MET A 68 -12.87 -1.12 2.18
CA MET A 68 -13.82 -2.23 2.15
C MET A 68 -14.58 -2.22 0.82
N PRO A 69 -14.78 -3.40 0.19
CA PRO A 69 -15.59 -3.55 -1.01
C PRO A 69 -16.95 -2.88 -0.89
N SER A 70 -17.43 -2.29 -1.98
CA SER A 70 -18.75 -1.64 -2.04
C SER A 70 -19.89 -2.65 -1.86
N ASN A 71 -19.65 -3.90 -2.26
CA ASN A 71 -20.55 -5.04 -2.24
C ASN A 71 -20.14 -6.09 -1.18
N TYR A 72 -19.53 -5.66 -0.07
CA TYR A 72 -19.04 -6.56 0.98
C TYR A 72 -20.13 -7.56 1.42
N ASP A 73 -19.76 -8.85 1.41
CA ASP A 73 -20.60 -9.96 1.82
C ASP A 73 -19.96 -10.64 3.04
N PRO A 74 -20.59 -10.60 4.24
CA PRO A 74 -20.02 -11.19 5.44
C PRO A 74 -19.82 -12.71 5.34
N ASN A 75 -20.48 -13.40 4.41
CA ASN A 75 -20.37 -14.85 4.20
C ASN A 75 -19.29 -15.22 3.18
N ARG A 76 -18.67 -14.24 2.52
CA ARG A 76 -17.59 -14.45 1.55
C ARG A 76 -16.23 -14.22 2.22
N SER A 77 -15.28 -15.12 1.94
CA SER A 77 -13.88 -14.90 2.32
C SER A 77 -13.22 -13.95 1.32
N TYR A 78 -12.63 -12.86 1.81
CA TYR A 78 -11.89 -11.90 1.00
C TYR A 78 -10.38 -12.04 1.26
N PRO A 79 -9.53 -12.09 0.22
CA PRO A 79 -8.11 -11.85 0.37
C PRO A 79 -7.85 -10.42 0.87
N ILE A 80 -6.83 -10.26 1.71
CA ILE A 80 -6.39 -8.98 2.25
C ILE A 80 -5.08 -8.58 1.59
N VAL A 81 -5.00 -7.35 1.07
CA VAL A 81 -3.81 -6.77 0.45
C VAL A 81 -3.32 -5.61 1.31
N PHE A 82 -2.02 -5.61 1.64
CA PHE A 82 -1.40 -4.55 2.42
C PHE A 82 -0.56 -3.61 1.54
N GLY A 83 -0.78 -2.30 1.66
CA GLY A 83 0.02 -1.27 1.01
C GLY A 83 0.76 -0.40 2.03
N PHE A 84 2.10 -0.49 2.04
CA PHE A 84 2.94 0.23 3.01
C PHE A 84 3.54 1.50 2.40
N HIS A 85 3.38 2.63 3.08
CA HIS A 85 3.89 3.92 2.61
C HIS A 85 5.39 4.09 2.86
N GLY A 86 6.02 5.03 2.14
CA GLY A 86 7.41 5.46 2.40
C GLY A 86 7.51 6.48 3.55
N ARG A 87 8.72 6.93 3.86
CA ARG A 87 8.97 7.99 4.88
C ARG A 87 8.13 9.25 4.56
N ASN A 88 7.57 9.89 5.59
CA ASN A 88 6.78 11.13 5.49
C ASN A 88 5.44 11.04 4.75
N TYR A 89 4.92 9.84 4.57
CA TYR A 89 3.59 9.60 4.01
C TYR A 89 2.69 8.88 5.01
N ASN A 90 1.42 8.72 4.70
CA ASN A 90 0.49 7.90 5.49
C ASN A 90 -0.23 6.88 4.60
N GLY A 91 -1.08 6.05 5.20
CA GLY A 91 -1.84 5.02 4.50
C GLY A 91 -2.74 5.56 3.38
N ARG A 92 -3.38 6.71 3.57
CA ARG A 92 -4.23 7.34 2.54
C ARG A 92 -3.40 7.83 1.36
N ASP A 93 -2.22 8.39 1.60
CA ASP A 93 -1.30 8.76 0.53
C ASP A 93 -0.87 7.53 -0.26
N MET A 94 -0.58 6.41 0.43
CA MET A 94 -0.17 5.18 -0.24
C MET A 94 -1.26 4.57 -1.11
N ARG A 95 -2.51 4.62 -0.64
CA ARG A 95 -3.66 4.24 -1.47
C ARG A 95 -3.70 5.01 -2.78
N ASN A 96 -3.56 6.34 -2.69
CA ASN A 96 -3.59 7.21 -3.87
C ASN A 96 -2.40 6.98 -4.80
N TYR A 97 -1.24 6.66 -4.23
CA TYR A 97 -0.01 6.37 -4.97
C TYR A 97 -0.09 5.03 -5.72
N LEU A 98 -0.45 3.94 -5.04
CA LEU A 98 -0.44 2.59 -5.63
C LEU A 98 -1.57 2.35 -6.62
N ARG A 99 -2.73 3.01 -6.44
CA ARG A 99 -3.90 2.87 -7.33
C ARG A 99 -4.37 1.42 -7.52
N LEU A 100 -4.16 0.55 -6.54
CA LEU A 100 -4.51 -0.89 -6.61
C LEU A 100 -6.01 -1.13 -6.87
N GLU A 101 -6.84 -0.17 -6.46
CA GLU A 101 -8.29 -0.23 -6.60
C GLU A 101 -8.78 0.19 -8.01
N GLN A 102 -7.89 0.59 -8.93
CA GLN A 102 -8.25 0.96 -10.31
C GLN A 102 -8.31 -0.28 -11.23
N THR A 103 -8.91 -1.36 -10.74
CA THR A 103 -9.10 -2.60 -11.48
C THR A 103 -10.56 -3.05 -11.40
N SER A 104 -11.01 -3.85 -12.37
CA SER A 104 -12.35 -4.44 -12.34
C SER A 104 -12.58 -5.42 -11.19
N TYR A 105 -11.52 -5.82 -10.50
CA TYR A 105 -11.54 -6.81 -9.41
C TYR A 105 -11.35 -6.17 -8.03
N ALA A 106 -11.34 -4.84 -7.92
CA ALA A 106 -11.08 -4.17 -6.63
C ALA A 106 -12.04 -4.62 -5.50
N ASP A 107 -13.30 -4.86 -5.85
CA ASP A 107 -14.33 -5.35 -4.92
C ASP A 107 -14.15 -6.83 -4.51
N ASP A 108 -13.17 -7.55 -5.05
CA ASP A 108 -12.82 -8.91 -4.64
C ASP A 108 -11.75 -8.95 -3.53
N TYR A 109 -11.23 -7.80 -3.11
CA TYR A 109 -10.17 -7.67 -2.11
C TYR A 109 -10.52 -6.67 -1.02
N ILE A 110 -9.97 -6.87 0.17
CA ILE A 110 -9.91 -5.85 1.21
C ILE A 110 -8.51 -5.25 1.18
N PHE A 111 -8.39 -3.92 1.04
CA PHE A 111 -7.10 -3.24 1.08
C PHE A 111 -6.88 -2.56 2.42
N VAL A 112 -5.72 -2.78 3.01
CA VAL A 112 -5.30 -2.16 4.26
C VAL A 112 -4.03 -1.36 4.01
N TYR A 113 -4.05 -0.07 4.34
CA TYR A 113 -2.91 0.82 4.22
C TYR A 113 -2.55 1.35 5.61
N PRO A 114 -1.68 0.65 6.36
CA PRO A 114 -1.38 1.04 7.72
C PRO A 114 -0.53 2.31 7.78
N ASN A 115 -0.71 3.09 8.84
CA ASN A 115 0.17 4.22 9.16
C ASN A 115 1.37 3.71 9.95
N GLY A 116 2.56 4.14 9.52
CA GLY A 116 3.78 4.10 10.31
C GLY A 116 3.69 5.10 11.46
N GLU A 117 4.63 5.00 12.39
CA GLU A 117 4.63 5.87 13.57
C GLU A 117 5.32 7.18 13.27
N ASP A 118 4.79 8.26 13.86
CA ASP A 118 5.52 9.51 13.99
C ASP A 118 6.77 9.31 14.85
N ARG A 119 7.92 9.70 14.30
CA ARG A 119 9.20 9.63 15.00
C ARG A 119 10.06 10.84 14.69
N ASN A 120 10.82 11.28 15.69
CA ASN A 120 12.01 12.08 15.43
C ASN A 120 13.13 11.11 15.03
N TRP A 121 13.56 11.18 13.79
CA TRP A 121 14.68 10.38 13.29
C TRP A 121 15.94 11.18 13.61
N ASP A 122 16.79 10.62 14.48
CA ASP A 122 17.97 11.28 15.08
C ASP A 122 19.00 11.81 14.05
N CYS A 123 18.79 11.59 12.75
CA CYS A 123 19.68 12.03 11.69
C CYS A 123 19.51 13.50 11.24
N TYR A 124 18.38 14.16 11.54
CA TYR A 124 18.14 15.52 11.03
C TYR A 124 17.38 16.49 11.95
N ASN A 125 17.06 16.09 13.20
CA ASN A 125 16.51 16.93 14.29
C ASN A 125 15.79 18.20 13.82
N PHE A 126 14.50 18.14 13.47
CA PHE A 126 13.51 19.26 13.61
C PHE A 126 12.07 18.88 13.19
N TYR A 127 11.80 17.68 12.65
CA TYR A 127 10.44 17.26 12.27
C TYR A 127 10.12 15.83 12.73
N SER A 128 8.90 15.63 13.23
CA SER A 128 8.32 14.29 13.39
C SER A 128 7.93 13.77 12.00
N GLU A 129 8.40 12.58 11.68
CA GLU A 129 8.20 11.95 10.38
C GLU A 129 7.61 10.56 10.57
N THR A 130 6.60 10.23 9.77
CA THR A 130 5.99 8.90 9.76
C THR A 130 6.92 7.87 9.11
N GLY A 131 7.01 6.67 9.69
CA GLY A 131 7.70 5.56 9.03
C GLY A 131 7.75 4.23 9.78
N TRP A 132 8.38 3.25 9.15
CA TRP A 132 8.46 1.85 9.60
C TRP A 132 9.75 1.57 10.35
N GLN A 133 9.64 0.86 11.47
CA GLN A 133 10.79 0.36 12.21
C GLN A 133 11.24 -0.97 11.60
N THR A 134 12.40 -1.00 10.95
CA THR A 134 12.97 -2.21 10.34
C THR A 134 13.97 -2.95 11.24
N GLY A 135 14.10 -2.56 12.52
CA GLY A 135 15.00 -3.22 13.49
C GLY A 135 14.69 -2.92 14.96
N GLN A 136 15.21 -3.70 15.90
CA GLN A 136 15.15 -3.38 17.33
C GLN A 136 15.97 -2.12 17.60
N ARG A 137 15.44 -1.16 18.38
CA ARG A 137 16.34 -0.26 19.12
C ARG A 137 17.01 -1.13 20.17
N SER A 138 18.22 -1.61 19.90
CA SER A 138 19.04 -2.19 20.95
C SER A 138 19.35 -1.07 21.94
N ASN A 139 18.66 -1.06 23.08
CA ASN A 139 19.01 -0.24 24.23
C ASN A 139 20.22 -0.85 24.94
N ASN A 140 21.35 -0.95 24.26
CA ASN A 140 22.65 -1.29 24.85
C ASN A 140 23.64 -0.18 24.51
N ILE A 141 23.63 0.87 25.32
CA ILE A 141 24.80 1.71 25.61
C ILE A 141 24.99 1.72 27.12
#